data_AF-A0A401VW37-F1
#
_entry.id   AF-A0A401VW37-F1
#
_cell.length_a   1.000
_cell.length_b   1.000
_cell.length_c   1.000
_cell.angle_alpha   90.00
_cell.angle_beta   90.00
_cell.angle_gamma   90.00
#
_symmetry.space_group_name_H-M   'P 1'
#
loop_
_entity.id
_entity.type
_entity.pdbx_description
1 polymer ?
#
loop_
_entity_poly.entity_id
_entity_poly.type
_entity_poly.pdbx_seq_one_letter_code
_entity_poly.pdbx_strand_id
1 'polypeptide(L)'
;MRFVIRTDRPVVVAFEPTAAEYFLEPGEDIVVEWFGEGGDGMVSLESANFVVSAPSGGYSRAWDSNGVEIYIGPESGPEAR
;
A
#
# COMPACT_ATOMS: atom_id res chain seq x y z
N MET A 1 5.50 4.36 -10.78
CA MET A 1 6.74 3.94 -10.09
C MET A 1 6.48 2.59 -9.45
N ARG A 2 7.47 1.69 -9.41
CA ARG A 2 7.31 0.37 -8.78
C ARG A 2 8.37 0.15 -7.72
N PHE A 3 7.96 -0.33 -6.55
CA PHE A 3 8.86 -0.61 -5.42
C PHE A 3 8.33 -1.77 -4.59
N VAL A 4 9.17 -2.25 -3.67
CA VAL A 4 8.86 -3.38 -2.79
C VAL A 4 8.91 -2.89 -1.35
N ILE A 5 7.90 -3.27 -0.55
CA ILE A 5 7.91 -3.06 0.90
C ILE A 5 8.19 -4.40 1.56
N ARG A 6 9.21 -4.41 2.43
CA ARG A 6 9.61 -5.54 3.27
C ARG A 6 9.84 -5.05 4.67
N THR A 7 9.53 -5.90 5.63
CA THR A 7 9.63 -5.59 7.05
C THR A 7 10.18 -6.78 7.83
N ASP A 8 10.89 -6.50 8.92
CA ASP A 8 11.37 -7.48 9.90
C ASP A 8 10.44 -7.58 11.14
N ARG A 9 9.38 -6.76 11.17
CA ARG A 9 8.35 -6.70 12.22
C ARG A 9 6.96 -6.59 11.60
N PRO A 10 5.88 -7.00 12.28
CA PRO A 10 4.53 -6.79 11.79
C PRO A 10 4.26 -5.29 11.57
N VAL A 11 3.73 -4.93 10.40
CA VAL A 11 3.31 -3.57 10.05
C VAL A 11 1.98 -3.60 9.32
N VAL A 12 1.25 -2.50 9.36
CA VAL A 12 0.09 -2.28 8.49
C VAL A 12 0.52 -1.40 7.34
N VAL A 13 0.27 -1.81 6.11
CA VAL A 13 0.43 -0.96 4.93
C VAL A 13 -0.92 -0.32 4.62
N ALA A 14 -0.99 1.00 4.73
CA ALA A 14 -2.19 1.78 4.45
C ALA A 14 -2.05 2.52 3.11
N PHE A 15 -3.07 2.45 2.26
CA PHE A 15 -3.09 3.11 0.95
C PHE A 15 -4.05 4.29 0.93
N GLU A 16 -3.52 5.48 0.66
CA GLU A 16 -4.30 6.70 0.50
C GLU A 16 -4.63 6.99 -0.97
N PRO A 17 -5.78 7.61 -1.26
CA PRO A 17 -6.79 8.12 -0.31
C PRO A 17 -7.82 7.08 0.14
N THR A 18 -7.68 5.82 -0.28
CA THR A 18 -8.69 4.76 -0.08
C THR A 18 -8.82 4.25 1.35
N ALA A 19 -7.82 4.53 2.21
CA ALA A 19 -7.67 3.92 3.53
C ALA A 19 -7.69 2.37 3.50
N ALA A 20 -7.24 1.77 2.38
CA ALA A 20 -7.10 0.33 2.27
C ALA A 20 -5.94 -0.12 3.16
N GLU A 21 -6.16 -1.13 4.00
CA GLU A 21 -5.13 -1.63 4.91
C GLU A 21 -4.75 -3.08 4.58
N TYR A 22 -3.46 -3.37 4.64
CA TYR A 22 -2.92 -4.71 4.48
C TYR A 22 -1.94 -5.02 5.62
N PHE A 23 -2.18 -6.10 6.35
CA PHE A 23 -1.26 -6.58 7.38
C PHE A 23 -0.11 -7.33 6.72
N LEU A 24 1.11 -6.84 6.93
CA LEU A 24 2.33 -7.45 6.39
C LEU A 24 3.12 -8.10 7.54
N GLU A 25 3.26 -9.41 7.48
CA GLU A 25 4.03 -10.17 8.47
C GLU A 25 5.54 -10.16 8.13
N PRO A 26 6.43 -10.37 9.13
CA PRO A 26 7.86 -10.50 8.89
C PRO A 26 8.19 -11.61 7.90
N GLY A 27 9.01 -11.30 6.89
CA GLY A 27 9.42 -12.25 5.86
C GLY A 27 8.52 -12.31 4.63
N GLU A 28 7.36 -11.64 4.66
CA GLU A 28 6.55 -11.38 3.49
C GLU A 28 7.01 -10.11 2.77
N ASP A 29 6.54 -9.93 1.53
CA ASP A 29 6.70 -8.68 0.80
C ASP A 29 5.43 -8.31 0.05
N ILE A 30 5.30 -7.01 -0.18
CA ILE A 30 4.34 -6.48 -1.15
C ILE A 30 5.09 -5.73 -2.24
N VAL A 31 4.61 -5.91 -3.46
CA VAL A 31 5.03 -5.10 -4.59
C VAL A 31 3.99 -4.04 -4.81
N VAL A 32 4.39 -2.77 -4.79
CA VAL A 32 3.50 -1.63 -5.03
C VAL A 32 3.88 -0.97 -6.34
N GLU A 33 2.87 -0.66 -7.14
CA GLU A 33 3.00 0.16 -8.32
C GLU A 33 1.96 1.27 -8.30
N TRP A 34 2.42 2.53 -8.33
CA TRP A 34 1.52 3.67 -8.45
C TRP A 34 1.62 4.34 -9.82
N PHE A 35 0.49 4.89 -10.24
CA PHE A 35 0.24 5.54 -11.52
C PHE A 35 -0.26 6.96 -11.27
N GLY A 36 0.25 7.95 -12.01
CA GLY A 36 -0.18 9.34 -11.91
C GLY A 36 0.68 10.27 -12.78
N GLU A 37 0.11 11.36 -13.27
CA GLU A 37 0.81 12.41 -14.01
C GLU A 37 0.99 13.65 -13.12
N GLY A 38 2.25 14.07 -12.91
CA GLY A 38 2.57 15.33 -12.23
C GLY A 38 2.42 15.29 -10.70
N GLY A 39 3.53 15.06 -10.00
CA GLY A 39 3.62 15.13 -8.54
C GLY A 39 4.44 13.99 -7.96
N ASP A 40 4.97 14.19 -6.76
CA ASP A 40 5.60 13.14 -5.98
C ASP A 40 4.52 12.36 -5.21
N GLY A 41 4.61 11.02 -5.24
CA GLY A 41 3.91 10.18 -4.27
C GLY A 41 4.65 10.20 -2.94
N MET A 42 4.05 9.64 -1.89
CA MET A 42 4.66 9.56 -0.57
C MET A 42 4.67 8.12 -0.07
N VAL A 43 5.81 7.73 0.53
CA VAL A 43 5.90 6.57 1.41
C VAL A 43 6.40 7.06 2.75
N SER A 44 5.60 6.93 3.80
CA SER A 44 5.98 7.29 5.17
C SER A 44 5.84 6.09 6.10
N LEU A 45 6.63 6.08 7.17
CA LEU A 45 6.48 5.13 8.27
C LEU A 45 6.06 5.91 9.51
N GLU A 46 4.80 5.74 9.91
CA GLU A 46 4.21 6.41 11.06
C GLU A 46 3.93 5.38 12.15
N SER A 47 4.79 5.34 13.17
CA SER A 47 4.79 4.34 14.25
C SER A 47 4.94 2.89 13.74
N ALA A 48 3.83 2.26 13.36
CA ALA A 48 3.72 0.90 12.85
C ALA A 48 2.99 0.80 11.51
N ASN A 49 2.62 1.95 10.92
CA ASN A 49 1.90 2.03 9.66
C ASN A 49 2.83 2.52 8.56
N PHE A 50 2.99 1.72 7.50
CA PHE A 50 3.57 2.18 6.24
C PHE A 50 2.46 2.82 5.42
N VAL A 51 2.48 4.13 5.29
CA VAL A 51 1.47 4.85 4.49
C VAL A 51 2.02 5.03 3.08
N VAL A 52 1.24 4.60 2.10
CA VAL A 52 1.50 4.74 0.68
C VAL A 52 0.45 5.66 0.08
N SER A 53 0.86 6.87 -0.30
CA SER A 53 0.01 7.85 -0.96
C SER A 53 0.45 7.97 -2.42
N ALA A 54 -0.43 7.57 -3.34
CA ALA A 54 -0.19 7.78 -4.77
C ALA A 54 -0.11 9.29 -5.08
N PRO A 55 0.59 9.69 -6.16
CA PRO A 55 0.55 11.08 -6.63
C PRO A 55 -0.89 11.57 -6.80
N SER A 56 -1.11 12.89 -6.63
CA SER A 56 -2.44 13.49 -6.76
C SER A 56 -3.12 13.13 -8.09
N GLY A 57 -4.39 12.71 -8.04
CA GLY A 57 -5.13 12.22 -9.21
C GLY A 57 -4.69 10.83 -9.72
N GLY A 58 -3.74 10.20 -9.05
CA GLY A 58 -3.24 8.86 -9.31
C GLY A 58 -3.91 7.77 -8.49
N TYR A 59 -3.41 6.54 -8.66
CA TYR A 59 -3.84 5.37 -7.90
C TYR A 59 -2.68 4.38 -7.72
N SER A 60 -2.84 3.47 -6.75
CA SER A 60 -1.89 2.38 -6.46
C SER A 60 -2.51 1.04 -6.78
N ARG A 61 -1.68 0.10 -7.23
CA ARG A 61 -1.95 -1.34 -7.25
C ARG A 61 -0.90 -2.04 -6.41
N ALA A 62 -1.28 -3.11 -5.74
CA ALA A 62 -0.34 -3.90 -4.95
C ALA A 62 -0.54 -5.40 -5.14
N TRP A 63 0.52 -6.15 -4.97
CA TRP A 63 0.51 -7.61 -5.03
C TRP A 63 1.25 -8.17 -3.82
N ASP A 64 0.75 -9.28 -3.27
CA ASP A 64 1.42 -10.02 -2.21
C ASP A 64 2.63 -10.82 -2.75
N SER A 65 3.31 -11.53 -1.85
CA SER A 65 4.47 -12.38 -2.16
C SER A 65 4.17 -13.54 -3.12
N ASN A 66 2.90 -13.92 -3.28
CA ASN A 66 2.44 -14.93 -4.23
C ASN A 66 2.04 -14.33 -5.59
N GLY A 67 2.10 -13.00 -5.73
CA GLY A 67 1.66 -12.27 -6.92
C GLY A 67 0.15 -12.09 -7.01
N VAL A 68 -0.60 -12.35 -5.93
CA VAL A 68 -2.04 -12.11 -5.87
C VAL A 68 -2.27 -10.62 -5.66
N GLU A 69 -3.14 -10.03 -6.46
CA GLU A 69 -3.45 -8.60 -6.37
C GLU A 69 -4.27 -8.30 -5.11
N ILE A 70 -3.78 -7.35 -4.33
CA ILE A 70 -4.45 -6.80 -3.16
C ILE A 70 -5.40 -5.70 -3.66
N TYR A 71 -6.68 -5.82 -3.33
CA TYR A 71 -7.67 -4.82 -3.71
C TYR A 71 -7.42 -3.51 -2.94
N ILE A 72 -7.24 -2.41 -3.70
CA ILE A 72 -7.07 -1.05 -3.17
C ILE A 72 -8.17 -0.18 -3.79
N GLY A 73 -9.24 0.02 -3.03
CA GLY A 73 -10.41 0.80 -3.43
C GLY A 73 -11.11 1.45 -2.23
N PRO A 74 -12.07 2.37 -2.46
CA PRO A 74 -12.76 3.10 -1.40
C PRO A 74 -13.52 2.20 -0.41
N GLU A 75 -13.81 0.96 -0.80
CA GLU A 75 -14.44 -0.05 0.05
C GLU A 75 -13.43 -0.89 0.85
N SER A 76 -12.14 -0.54 0.90
CA SER A 76 -11.08 -1.42 1.43
C SER A 76 -10.72 -1.15 2.90
N GLY A 77 -11.46 -0.28 3.57
CA GLY A 77 -11.27 -0.01 4.99
C GLY A 77 -11.67 -1.19 5.88
N PRO A 78 -11.37 -1.16 7.19
CA PRO A 78 -11.71 -2.22 8.13
C PRO A 78 -13.21 -2.52 8.27
N GLU A 79 -14.09 -1.73 7.65
CA GLU A 79 -15.54 -1.95 7.58
C GLU A 79 -16.01 -2.70 6.32
N ALA A 80 -15.09 -3.06 5.42
CA ALA A 80 -15.38 -3.86 4.24
C ALA A 80 -15.85 -5.27 4.61
N ARG A 81 -17.09 -5.62 4.30
CA ARG A 81 -17.65 -6.97 4.42
C ARG A 81 -17.93 -7.57 3.05
#